data_AF-A0A2L2YKX1-F1
#
_entry.id   AF-A0A2L2YKX1-F1
#
_cell.length_a   1.000
_cell.length_b   1.000
_cell.length_c   1.000
_cell.angle_alpha   90.00
_cell.angle_beta   90.00
_cell.angle_gamma   90.00
#
_symmetry.space_group_name_H-M   'P 1'
#
loop_
_entity.id
_entity.type
_entity.pdbx_description
1 polymer ?
#
loop_
_entity_poly.entity_id
_entity_poly.type
_entity_poly.pdbx_seq_one_letter_code
_entity_poly.pdbx_strand_id
1 'polypeptide(L)'
;KDLLESDDVLKVAHDCRNDSGALYHQFGVVLTNVFDTQAAHAVLQQQDAGKPVYKVKNISLNTLCSTYGGPVNPRKDQMKSLYRRDQKFWSRRPLTDDMIFHAAFDVFCLLPTVYFNIKSLLRSDSLPMLEDLCYEQIMTYIRPDEVKSSKKQRKIDMEVLDLKQKLNSAHTKQVVLSNREIRLLRYLELSPQDRAKIEGTPKVAKKLERLRSRGTSNDSGSIHSGSNNDDNFSEDSSVDSNKGDYESNYSSSPSHSLSNYRVATPELLLNGSSELFNSWSPDESSCSHDCACDCHKKLTVSPQKALSAQLSNSASQTLSTGDIVITKVFFSENEKINGSKA
;
A
#
# COMPACT_ATOMS: atom_id res chain seq x y z
N LYS A 1 14.89 0.60 -14.31
CA LYS A 1 13.62 0.01 -14.77
C LYS A 1 13.67 -1.49 -14.54
N ASP A 2 14.66 -2.15 -15.13
CA ASP A 2 14.86 -3.61 -15.09
C ASP A 2 14.65 -4.25 -13.71
N LEU A 3 15.21 -3.70 -12.62
CA LEU A 3 14.99 -4.26 -11.28
C LEU A 3 13.57 -4.01 -10.72
N LEU A 4 13.04 -2.81 -10.92
CA LEU A 4 11.77 -2.37 -10.32
C LEU A 4 10.56 -2.99 -11.02
N GLU A 5 10.70 -3.29 -12.31
CA GLU A 5 9.66 -3.87 -13.17
C GLU A 5 9.87 -5.38 -13.41
N SER A 6 10.95 -5.98 -12.89
CA SER A 6 11.19 -7.43 -12.99
C SER A 6 10.25 -8.23 -12.07
N ASP A 7 9.62 -9.26 -12.64
CA ASP A 7 8.81 -10.22 -11.87
C ASP A 7 9.66 -11.19 -11.04
N ASP A 8 10.94 -11.36 -11.37
CA ASP A 8 11.85 -12.28 -10.65
C ASP A 8 12.43 -11.65 -9.37
N VAL A 9 12.45 -10.32 -9.29
CA VAL A 9 13.00 -9.59 -8.15
C VAL A 9 11.85 -9.14 -7.25
N LEU A 10 11.81 -9.64 -6.02
CA LEU A 10 10.84 -9.19 -5.02
C LEU A 10 11.25 -7.81 -4.45
N LYS A 11 10.32 -6.84 -4.48
CA LYS A 11 10.51 -5.53 -3.84
C LYS A 11 9.75 -5.50 -2.53
N VAL A 12 10.46 -5.37 -1.42
CA VAL A 12 9.84 -5.20 -0.09
C VAL A 12 9.67 -3.71 0.18
N ALA A 13 8.45 -3.29 0.49
CA ALA A 13 8.12 -1.90 0.80
C ALA A 13 7.16 -1.80 1.99
N HIS A 14 7.00 -0.59 2.51
CA HIS A 14 5.99 -0.29 3.52
C HIS A 14 5.12 0.86 3.01
N ASP A 15 3.86 0.57 2.69
CA ASP A 15 2.91 1.54 2.17
C ASP A 15 3.37 2.25 0.88
N CYS A 16 3.63 1.47 -0.17
CA CYS A 16 4.28 1.93 -1.41
C CYS A 16 3.44 2.86 -2.29
N ARG A 17 2.24 3.28 -1.89
CA ARG A 17 1.30 4.07 -2.72
C ARG A 17 1.95 5.33 -3.30
N ASN A 18 2.60 6.12 -2.45
CA ASN A 18 3.23 7.37 -2.89
C ASN A 18 4.47 7.08 -3.75
N ASP A 19 5.25 6.06 -3.39
CA ASP A 19 6.45 5.67 -4.12
C ASP A 19 6.10 5.18 -5.54
N SER A 20 5.07 4.34 -5.67
CA SER A 20 4.60 3.83 -6.96
C SER A 20 4.07 4.96 -7.85
N GLY A 21 3.29 5.88 -7.30
CA GLY A 21 2.81 7.06 -8.01
C GLY A 21 3.96 7.95 -8.48
N ALA A 22 4.93 8.22 -7.60
CA ALA A 22 6.10 9.03 -7.92
C ALA A 22 6.95 8.39 -9.02
N LEU A 23 7.21 7.08 -8.92
CA LEU A 23 7.96 6.29 -9.90
C LEU A 23 7.30 6.28 -11.28
N TYR A 24 5.98 6.11 -11.31
CA TYR A 24 5.21 6.12 -12.54
C TYR A 24 5.21 7.49 -13.21
N HIS A 25 4.82 8.55 -12.50
CA HIS A 25 4.62 9.87 -13.10
C HIS A 25 5.93 10.59 -13.47
N GLN A 26 7.05 10.30 -12.80
CA GLN A 26 8.34 10.90 -13.12
C GLN A 26 9.17 10.08 -14.10
N PHE A 27 9.12 8.76 -13.98
CA PHE A 27 10.07 7.88 -14.67
C PHE A 27 9.38 6.86 -15.57
N GLY A 28 8.04 6.80 -15.59
CA GLY A 28 7.28 5.80 -16.31
C GLY A 28 7.63 4.39 -15.86
N VAL A 29 7.82 4.19 -14.55
CA VAL A 29 8.12 2.91 -13.92
C VAL A 29 6.84 2.37 -13.27
N VAL A 30 6.46 1.14 -13.58
CA VAL A 30 5.37 0.43 -12.88
C VAL A 30 5.99 -0.67 -12.03
N LEU A 31 5.89 -0.55 -10.70
CA LEU A 31 6.36 -1.59 -9.81
C LEU A 31 5.63 -2.92 -10.07
N THR A 32 6.37 -4.01 -10.18
CA THR A 32 5.86 -5.39 -10.23
C THR A 32 6.35 -6.16 -9.01
N ASN A 33 5.88 -7.39 -8.75
CA ASN A 33 6.36 -8.27 -7.67
C ASN A 33 6.73 -7.53 -6.36
N VAL A 34 5.74 -6.86 -5.74
CA VAL A 34 5.92 -6.08 -4.50
C VAL A 34 5.33 -6.85 -3.32
N PHE A 35 6.11 -6.94 -2.24
CA PHE A 35 5.62 -7.28 -0.91
C PHE A 35 5.45 -6.00 -0.08
N ASP A 36 4.22 -5.50 -0.01
CA ASP A 36 3.90 -4.36 0.84
C ASP A 36 3.58 -4.85 2.27
N THR A 37 4.45 -4.51 3.22
CA THR A 37 4.30 -4.90 4.63
C THR A 37 3.05 -4.32 5.30
N GLN A 38 2.54 -3.19 4.81
CA GLN A 38 1.27 -2.62 5.29
C GLN A 38 0.08 -3.47 4.83
N ALA A 39 0.10 -3.94 3.58
CA ALA A 39 -0.89 -4.88 3.05
C ALA A 39 -0.82 -6.22 3.77
N ALA A 40 0.39 -6.77 3.95
CA ALA A 40 0.60 -8.03 4.66
C ALA A 40 0.11 -7.98 6.11
N HIS A 41 0.33 -6.87 6.83
CA HIS A 41 -0.24 -6.69 8.16
C HIS A 41 -1.79 -6.75 8.14
N ALA A 42 -2.43 -6.13 7.15
CA ALA A 42 -3.89 -6.18 7.02
C ALA A 42 -4.41 -7.60 6.76
N VAL A 43 -3.68 -8.38 5.95
CA VAL A 43 -3.98 -9.80 5.70
C VAL A 43 -3.86 -10.63 6.98
N LEU A 44 -2.80 -10.43 7.77
CA LEU A 44 -2.65 -11.13 9.06
C LEU A 44 -3.78 -10.81 10.04
N GLN A 45 -4.21 -9.55 10.13
CA GLN A 45 -5.36 -9.17 10.96
C GLN A 45 -6.67 -9.83 10.49
N GLN A 46 -6.84 -10.02 9.17
CA GLN A 46 -7.97 -10.77 8.63
C GLN A 46 -7.86 -12.27 8.92
N GLN A 47 -6.67 -12.84 8.74
CA GLN A 47 -6.39 -14.26 8.92
C GLN A 47 -6.59 -14.70 10.38
N ASP A 48 -6.02 -13.96 11.33
CA ASP A 48 -5.90 -14.40 12.71
C ASP A 48 -7.05 -13.89 13.59
N ALA A 49 -7.55 -12.69 13.31
CA ALA A 49 -8.63 -12.05 14.08
C ALA A 49 -9.97 -11.98 13.33
N GLY A 50 -10.04 -12.50 12.10
CA GLY A 50 -11.25 -12.42 11.27
C GLY A 50 -11.65 -10.98 10.91
N LYS A 51 -10.74 -10.01 11.09
CA LYS A 51 -11.06 -8.59 10.95
C LYS A 51 -11.04 -8.18 9.48
N PRO A 52 -12.16 -7.72 8.89
CA PRO A 52 -12.21 -7.29 7.49
C PRO A 52 -11.10 -6.33 7.13
N VAL A 53 -10.37 -6.60 6.04
CA VAL A 53 -9.19 -5.80 5.64
C VAL A 53 -9.51 -4.31 5.50
N TYR A 54 -10.70 -3.96 5.01
CA TYR A 54 -11.16 -2.57 4.88
C TYR A 54 -11.48 -1.88 6.22
N LYS A 55 -11.46 -2.61 7.34
CA LYS A 55 -11.57 -2.09 8.71
C LYS A 55 -10.22 -2.10 9.45
N VAL A 56 -9.17 -2.67 8.86
CA VAL A 56 -7.83 -2.64 9.44
C VAL A 56 -7.28 -1.23 9.28
N LYS A 57 -6.78 -0.66 10.38
CA LYS A 57 -6.14 0.66 10.35
C LYS A 57 -4.72 0.49 9.85
N ASN A 58 -4.21 1.50 9.16
CA ASN A 58 -2.80 1.55 8.78
C ASN A 58 -1.92 1.53 10.04
N ILE A 59 -0.81 0.79 9.94
CA ILE A 59 0.19 0.64 10.99
C ILE A 59 1.39 1.50 10.60
N SER A 60 1.91 2.30 11.53
CA SER A 60 3.13 3.06 11.26
C SER A 60 4.33 2.13 11.15
N LEU A 61 5.34 2.48 10.35
CA LEU A 61 6.57 1.68 10.23
C LEU A 61 7.24 1.37 11.58
N ASN A 62 7.27 2.31 12.53
CA ASN A 62 7.84 2.05 13.85
C ASN A 62 7.02 1.00 14.60
N THR A 63 5.69 1.10 14.55
CA THR A 63 4.79 0.11 15.17
C THR A 63 4.94 -1.24 14.49
N LEU A 64 5.04 -1.28 13.15
CA LEU A 64 5.32 -2.49 12.38
C LEU A 64 6.61 -3.16 12.85
N CYS A 65 7.70 -2.40 12.97
CA CYS A 65 8.96 -2.90 13.48
C CYS A 65 8.81 -3.47 14.89
N SER A 66 8.16 -2.76 15.81
CA SER A 66 7.92 -3.26 17.17
C SER A 66 7.09 -4.56 17.18
N THR A 67 6.09 -4.68 16.31
CA THR A 67 5.22 -5.87 16.21
C THR A 67 5.94 -7.07 15.63
N TYR A 68 6.81 -6.87 14.64
CA TYR A 68 7.45 -7.95 13.88
C TYR A 68 8.96 -8.08 14.13
N GLY A 69 9.47 -7.52 15.24
CA GLY A 69 10.84 -7.70 15.70
C GLY A 69 11.92 -6.88 14.96
N GLY A 70 11.52 -5.84 14.22
CA GLY A 70 12.42 -4.90 13.55
C GLY A 70 12.96 -3.80 14.47
N PRO A 71 14.02 -3.10 14.06
CA PRO A 71 14.52 -1.93 14.79
C PRO A 71 13.53 -0.76 14.66
N VAL A 72 13.43 0.04 15.71
CA VAL A 72 12.58 1.25 15.77
C VAL A 72 13.48 2.48 15.69
N ASN A 73 13.10 3.49 14.89
CA ASN A 73 13.84 4.75 14.86
C ASN A 73 13.37 5.66 16.00
N PRO A 74 14.19 5.93 17.02
CA PRO A 74 13.81 6.77 18.15
C PRO A 74 13.70 8.27 17.79
N ARG A 75 14.27 8.69 16.65
CA ARG A 75 14.30 10.10 16.21
C ARG A 75 13.24 10.41 15.15
N LYS A 76 12.33 9.46 14.87
CA LYS A 76 11.38 9.57 13.76
C LYS A 76 10.48 10.81 13.84
N ASP A 77 9.92 11.09 15.01
CA ASP A 77 8.93 12.17 15.17
C ASP A 77 9.56 13.57 15.09
N GLN A 78 10.80 13.70 15.56
CA GLN A 78 11.58 14.92 15.42
C GLN A 78 11.84 15.20 13.93
N MET A 79 12.25 14.17 13.19
CA MET A 79 12.52 14.28 11.76
C MET A 79 11.25 14.61 10.96
N LYS A 80 10.14 13.92 11.26
CA LYS A 80 8.82 14.23 10.67
C LYS A 80 8.40 15.68 10.86
N SER A 81 8.63 16.22 12.05
CA SER A 81 8.27 17.60 12.38
C SER A 81 9.08 18.61 11.57
N LEU A 82 10.36 18.33 11.32
CA LEU A 82 11.25 19.19 10.56
C LEU A 82 10.85 19.28 9.08
N TYR A 83 10.72 18.15 8.39
CA TYR A 83 10.42 18.19 6.96
C TYR A 83 8.97 18.60 6.64
N ARG A 84 8.04 18.49 7.60
CA ARG A 84 6.67 19.03 7.45
C ARG A 84 6.63 20.56 7.47
N ARG A 85 7.50 21.19 8.27
CA ARG A 85 7.60 22.66 8.35
C ARG A 85 8.34 23.25 7.16
N ASP A 86 9.21 22.45 6.55
CA ASP A 86 10.13 22.89 5.52
C ASP A 86 9.91 22.16 4.22
N GLN A 87 9.16 22.79 3.32
CA GLN A 87 8.88 22.21 2.01
C GLN A 87 10.14 22.03 1.15
N LYS A 88 11.27 22.69 1.42
CA LYS A 88 12.49 22.47 0.63
C LYS A 88 13.43 21.43 1.27
N PHE A 89 12.98 20.75 2.33
CA PHE A 89 13.81 19.86 3.12
C PHE A 89 14.62 18.87 2.28
N TRP A 90 13.94 18.01 1.50
CA TRP A 90 14.58 16.98 0.68
C TRP A 90 15.26 17.48 -0.60
N SER A 91 15.06 18.74 -0.99
CA SER A 91 15.70 19.33 -2.18
C SER A 91 17.03 20.01 -1.88
N ARG A 92 17.35 20.30 -0.62
CA ARG A 92 18.64 20.90 -0.24
C ARG A 92 19.80 19.95 -0.47
N ARG A 93 20.95 20.53 -0.81
CA ARG A 93 22.21 19.82 -1.02
C ARG A 93 23.37 20.57 -0.33
N PRO A 94 24.37 19.84 0.21
CA PRO A 94 24.39 18.38 0.39
C PRO A 94 23.31 17.91 1.38
N LEU A 95 22.94 16.62 1.33
CA LEU A 95 22.07 16.03 2.34
C LEU A 95 22.82 15.98 3.67
N THR A 96 22.14 16.27 4.78
CA THR A 96 22.74 16.12 6.12
C THR A 96 22.76 14.65 6.55
N ASP A 97 23.62 14.31 7.51
CA ASP A 97 23.69 12.95 8.05
C ASP A 97 22.34 12.47 8.61
N ASP A 98 21.57 13.36 9.25
CA ASP A 98 20.23 13.03 9.75
C ASP A 98 19.23 12.73 8.61
N MET A 99 19.33 13.44 7.48
CA MET A 99 18.51 13.17 6.29
C MET A 99 18.82 11.79 5.72
N ILE A 100 20.11 11.47 5.58
CA ILE A 100 20.59 10.21 5.04
C ILE A 100 20.19 9.07 5.98
N PHE A 101 20.44 9.22 7.29
CA PHE A 101 20.06 8.24 8.30
C PHE A 101 18.57 7.96 8.29
N HIS A 102 17.74 9.00 8.21
CA HIS A 102 16.29 8.83 8.15
C HIS A 102 15.84 8.06 6.90
N ALA A 103 16.32 8.46 5.72
CA ALA A 103 15.98 7.80 4.47
C ALA A 103 16.47 6.35 4.41
N ALA A 104 17.69 6.08 4.90
CA ALA A 104 18.24 4.73 4.97
C ALA A 104 17.47 3.85 5.96
N PHE A 105 17.06 4.39 7.10
CA PHE A 105 16.34 3.62 8.12
C PHE A 105 14.97 3.13 7.63
N ASP A 106 14.23 3.93 6.87
CA ASP A 106 12.89 3.57 6.38
C ASP A 106 12.92 2.34 5.44
N VAL A 107 14.08 1.97 4.89
CA VAL A 107 14.27 0.72 4.12
C VAL A 107 15.03 -0.35 4.90
N PHE A 108 16.06 0.03 5.66
CA PHE A 108 16.90 -0.90 6.41
C PHE A 108 16.09 -1.70 7.43
N CYS A 109 15.14 -1.06 8.12
CA CYS A 109 14.38 -1.74 9.17
C CYS A 109 13.45 -2.86 8.68
N LEU A 110 13.15 -2.92 7.37
CA LEU A 110 12.28 -3.93 6.79
C LEU A 110 12.95 -5.31 6.65
N LEU A 111 14.28 -5.34 6.54
CA LEU A 111 15.05 -6.55 6.23
C LEU A 111 16.19 -6.78 7.23
N PRO A 112 16.56 -8.04 7.49
CA PRO A 112 15.84 -9.25 7.09
C PRO A 112 14.58 -9.48 7.95
N THR A 113 14.60 -9.03 9.19
CA THR A 113 13.72 -9.51 10.27
C THR A 113 12.22 -9.29 10.01
N VAL A 114 11.80 -8.04 9.74
CA VAL A 114 10.37 -7.71 9.62
C VAL A 114 9.72 -8.48 8.47
N TYR A 115 10.35 -8.46 7.30
CA TYR A 115 9.87 -9.21 6.13
C TYR A 115 9.73 -10.70 6.42
N PHE A 116 10.78 -11.36 6.92
CA PHE A 116 10.75 -12.81 7.13
C PHE A 116 9.75 -13.21 8.22
N ASN A 117 9.61 -12.41 9.28
CA ASN A 117 8.64 -12.68 10.33
C ASN A 117 7.20 -12.51 9.85
N ILE A 118 6.90 -11.49 9.04
CA ILE A 118 5.56 -11.36 8.45
C ILE A 118 5.31 -12.52 7.48
N LYS A 119 6.29 -12.85 6.62
CA LYS A 119 6.18 -13.91 5.63
C LYS A 119 5.93 -15.28 6.26
N SER A 120 6.59 -15.59 7.37
CA SER A 120 6.43 -16.89 8.05
C SER A 120 5.07 -17.06 8.73
N LEU A 121 4.37 -15.96 9.04
CA LEU A 121 3.03 -15.96 9.63
C LEU A 121 1.91 -16.04 8.59
N LEU A 122 2.19 -15.72 7.32
CA LEU A 122 1.19 -15.77 6.25
C LEU A 122 0.92 -17.22 5.83
N ARG A 123 -0.36 -17.59 5.81
CA ARG A 123 -0.80 -18.87 5.26
C ARG A 123 -0.92 -18.81 3.73
N SER A 124 -0.84 -19.95 3.08
CA SER A 124 -0.96 -20.06 1.61
C SER A 124 -2.31 -19.59 1.07
N ASP A 125 -3.39 -19.78 1.84
CA ASP A 125 -4.75 -19.38 1.47
C ASP A 125 -4.96 -17.86 1.51
N SER A 126 -4.09 -17.11 2.20
CA SER A 126 -4.18 -15.66 2.33
C SER A 126 -3.31 -14.91 1.30
N LEU A 127 -2.46 -15.61 0.54
CA LEU A 127 -1.59 -15.02 -0.48
C LEU A 127 -2.35 -14.30 -1.61
N PRO A 128 -3.45 -14.82 -2.18
CA PRO A 128 -4.19 -14.09 -3.21
C PRO A 128 -4.72 -12.74 -2.71
N MET A 129 -5.16 -12.68 -1.45
CA MET A 129 -5.60 -11.43 -0.84
C MET A 129 -4.43 -10.45 -0.65
N LEU A 130 -3.23 -10.96 -0.33
CA LEU A 130 -2.04 -10.13 -0.27
C LEU A 130 -1.68 -9.55 -1.65
N GLU A 131 -1.69 -10.38 -2.69
CA GLU A 131 -1.41 -9.96 -4.07
C GLU A 131 -2.39 -8.85 -4.51
N ASP A 132 -3.69 -9.03 -4.28
CA ASP A 132 -4.71 -8.03 -4.58
C ASP A 132 -4.46 -6.71 -3.84
N LEU A 133 -4.14 -6.77 -2.55
CA LEU A 133 -3.88 -5.58 -1.75
C LEU A 133 -2.58 -4.88 -2.17
N CYS A 134 -1.52 -5.63 -2.47
CA CYS A 134 -0.27 -5.07 -3.01
C CYS A 134 -0.52 -4.39 -4.36
N TYR A 135 -1.27 -5.02 -5.27
CA TYR A 135 -1.64 -4.43 -6.55
C TYR A 135 -2.41 -3.12 -6.38
N GLU A 136 -3.37 -3.08 -5.46
CA GLU A 136 -4.12 -1.87 -5.17
C GLU A 136 -3.25 -0.74 -4.61
N GLN A 137 -2.27 -1.08 -3.76
CA GLN A 137 -1.33 -0.11 -3.23
C GLN A 137 -0.50 0.50 -4.37
N ILE A 138 0.04 -0.33 -5.27
CA ILE A 138 0.79 0.12 -6.44
C ILE A 138 -0.07 1.03 -7.32
N MET A 139 -1.31 0.60 -7.63
CA MET A 139 -2.17 1.29 -8.60
C MET A 139 -2.95 2.47 -8.02
N THR A 140 -2.88 2.74 -6.71
CA THR A 140 -3.71 3.76 -6.04
C THR A 140 -3.65 5.13 -6.72
N TYR A 141 -2.46 5.59 -7.16
CA TYR A 141 -2.27 6.87 -7.84
C TYR A 141 -1.94 6.75 -9.34
N ILE A 142 -1.99 5.53 -9.88
CA ILE A 142 -1.78 5.25 -11.31
C ILE A 142 -3.14 5.05 -11.99
N ARG A 143 -4.02 4.24 -11.38
CA ARG A 143 -5.38 3.91 -11.85
C ARG A 143 -6.40 4.00 -10.69
N PRO A 144 -6.70 5.20 -10.19
CA PRO A 144 -7.51 5.38 -8.99
C PRO A 144 -8.93 4.83 -9.10
N ASP A 145 -9.56 4.90 -10.28
CA ASP A 145 -10.94 4.43 -10.47
C ASP A 145 -11.05 2.90 -10.47
N GLU A 146 -10.03 2.22 -11.00
CA GLU A 146 -9.89 0.76 -10.93
C GLU A 146 -9.77 0.31 -9.46
N VAL A 147 -8.88 0.96 -8.70
CA VAL A 147 -8.67 0.67 -7.28
C VAL A 147 -9.92 0.95 -6.45
N LYS A 148 -10.61 2.07 -6.69
CA LYS A 148 -11.89 2.39 -6.02
C LYS A 148 -12.94 1.31 -6.28
N SER A 149 -13.06 0.86 -7.52
CA SER A 149 -14.00 -0.18 -7.92
C SER A 149 -13.65 -1.53 -7.28
N SER A 150 -12.37 -1.90 -7.30
CA SER A 150 -11.86 -3.13 -6.66
C SER A 150 -12.11 -3.14 -5.15
N LYS A 151 -11.81 -2.04 -4.44
CA LYS A 151 -12.09 -1.89 -2.99
C LYS A 151 -13.57 -2.01 -2.66
N LYS A 152 -14.43 -1.39 -3.49
CA LYS A 152 -15.88 -1.50 -3.33
C LYS A 152 -16.35 -2.94 -3.53
N GLN A 153 -15.85 -3.62 -4.56
CA GLN A 153 -16.20 -4.99 -4.88
C GLN A 153 -15.78 -5.94 -3.75
N ARG A 154 -14.51 -5.89 -3.30
CA ARG A 154 -14.04 -6.70 -2.19
C ARG A 154 -14.81 -6.47 -0.90
N LYS A 155 -15.17 -5.21 -0.57
CA LYS A 155 -16.03 -4.93 0.59
C LYS A 155 -17.37 -5.65 0.49
N ILE A 156 -18.01 -5.61 -0.69
CA ILE A 156 -19.26 -6.32 -0.94
C ILE A 156 -19.04 -7.83 -0.79
N ASP A 157 -17.99 -8.38 -1.41
CA ASP A 157 -17.72 -9.82 -1.39
C ASP A 157 -17.47 -10.34 0.03
N MET A 158 -16.72 -9.61 0.85
CA MET A 158 -16.51 -9.95 2.25
C MET A 158 -17.81 -9.91 3.07
N GLU A 159 -18.62 -8.86 2.91
CA GLU A 159 -19.91 -8.78 3.61
C GLU A 159 -20.91 -9.86 3.14
N VAL A 160 -20.85 -10.24 1.85
CA VAL A 160 -21.62 -11.35 1.28
C VAL A 160 -21.17 -12.69 1.85
N LEU A 161 -19.85 -12.89 2.00
CA LEU A 161 -19.28 -14.09 2.58
C LEU A 161 -19.68 -14.23 4.06
N ASP A 162 -19.60 -13.16 4.85
CA ASP A 162 -20.07 -13.12 6.23
C ASP A 162 -21.57 -13.45 6.33
N LEU A 163 -22.39 -12.87 5.44
CA LEU A 163 -23.82 -13.15 5.39
C LEU A 163 -24.10 -14.62 5.03
N LYS A 164 -23.36 -15.18 4.07
CA LYS A 164 -23.49 -16.60 3.70
C LYS A 164 -23.15 -17.52 4.87
N GLN A 165 -22.06 -17.23 5.60
CA GLN A 165 -21.70 -17.97 6.80
C GLN A 165 -22.78 -17.87 7.88
N LYS A 166 -23.34 -16.67 8.11
CA LYS A 166 -24.44 -16.46 9.06
C LYS A 166 -25.68 -17.28 8.72
N LEU A 167 -26.04 -17.39 7.44
CA LEU A 167 -27.18 -18.20 6.97
C LEU A 167 -26.92 -19.71 7.12
N ASN A 168 -25.69 -20.15 6.87
CA ASN A 168 -25.30 -21.54 6.98
C ASN A 168 -25.27 -22.03 8.43
N SER A 169 -24.74 -21.22 9.36
CA SER A 169 -24.66 -21.55 10.79
C SER A 169 -26.02 -21.56 11.50
N ALA A 170 -27.05 -20.95 10.90
CA ALA A 170 -28.40 -20.94 11.45
C ALA A 170 -29.13 -22.26 11.15
N HIS A 171 -29.02 -23.23 12.07
CA HIS A 171 -29.55 -24.57 11.86
C HIS A 171 -31.08 -24.72 12.07
N THR A 172 -31.75 -23.88 12.88
CA THR A 172 -33.17 -24.13 13.23
C THR A 172 -34.03 -22.90 13.56
N LYS A 173 -33.52 -21.67 13.44
CA LYS A 173 -34.26 -20.46 13.82
C LYS A 173 -34.37 -19.46 12.67
N GLN A 174 -35.49 -18.74 12.65
CA GLN A 174 -35.70 -17.57 11.82
C GLN A 174 -34.53 -16.60 12.01
N VAL A 175 -33.84 -16.25 10.91
CA VAL A 175 -32.66 -15.37 10.94
C VAL A 175 -33.11 -13.95 10.68
N VAL A 176 -32.84 -13.07 11.64
CA VAL A 176 -33.10 -11.63 11.48
C VAL A 176 -31.91 -10.98 10.78
N LEU A 177 -32.21 -10.31 9.67
CA LEU A 177 -31.24 -9.57 8.85
C LEU A 177 -31.39 -8.06 9.07
N SER A 178 -30.27 -7.36 9.15
CA SER A 178 -30.18 -5.91 9.10
C SER A 178 -30.57 -5.39 7.71
N ASN A 179 -30.91 -4.09 7.61
CA ASN A 179 -31.21 -3.46 6.32
C ASN A 179 -30.04 -3.59 5.31
N ARG A 180 -28.79 -3.62 5.78
CA ARG A 180 -27.62 -3.84 4.93
C ARG A 180 -27.60 -5.28 4.40
N GLU A 181 -27.74 -6.27 5.27
CA GLU A 181 -27.78 -7.69 4.88
C GLU A 181 -28.92 -7.99 3.89
N ILE A 182 -30.11 -7.41 4.09
CA ILE A 182 -31.24 -7.53 3.16
C ILE A 182 -30.90 -7.00 1.75
N ARG A 183 -30.08 -5.94 1.65
CA ARG A 183 -29.61 -5.43 0.36
C ARG A 183 -28.60 -6.36 -0.28
N LEU A 184 -27.71 -6.96 0.52
CA LEU A 184 -26.67 -7.88 0.06
C LEU A 184 -27.25 -9.17 -0.54
N LEU A 185 -28.47 -9.58 -0.19
CA LEU A 185 -29.17 -10.71 -0.81
C LEU A 185 -29.27 -10.63 -2.35
N ARG A 186 -29.10 -9.44 -2.96
CA ARG A 186 -29.01 -9.29 -4.42
C ARG A 186 -27.80 -10.03 -5.02
N TYR A 187 -26.72 -10.14 -4.25
CA TYR A 187 -25.44 -10.72 -4.68
C TYR A 187 -25.29 -12.18 -4.25
N LEU A 188 -26.31 -12.78 -3.60
CA LEU A 188 -26.30 -14.18 -3.19
C LEU A 188 -27.29 -15.01 -3.98
N GLU A 189 -26.85 -16.17 -4.42
CA GLU A 189 -27.74 -17.25 -4.83
C GLU A 189 -28.25 -17.99 -3.59
N LEU A 190 -29.49 -17.69 -3.21
CA LEU A 190 -30.11 -18.27 -2.01
C LEU A 190 -30.75 -19.61 -2.33
N SER A 191 -30.37 -20.66 -1.58
CA SER A 191 -31.05 -21.96 -1.61
C SER A 191 -32.49 -21.87 -1.08
N PRO A 192 -33.39 -22.79 -1.46
CA PRO A 192 -34.76 -22.80 -0.91
C PRO A 192 -34.81 -22.87 0.62
N GLN A 193 -33.85 -23.59 1.22
CA GLN A 193 -33.73 -23.72 2.67
C GLN A 193 -33.33 -22.39 3.33
N ASP A 194 -32.35 -21.67 2.75
CA ASP A 194 -31.91 -20.39 3.31
C ASP A 194 -32.96 -19.28 3.14
N ARG A 195 -33.76 -19.35 2.06
CA ARG A 195 -34.92 -18.47 1.88
C ARG A 195 -35.95 -18.67 2.97
N ALA A 196 -36.31 -19.92 3.28
CA ALA A 196 -37.28 -20.23 4.33
C ALA A 196 -36.83 -19.71 5.71
N LYS A 197 -35.52 -19.72 6.01
CA LYS A 197 -34.96 -19.18 7.26
C LYS A 197 -35.14 -17.66 7.43
N ILE A 198 -35.18 -16.90 6.32
CA ILE A 198 -35.20 -15.42 6.36
C ILE A 198 -36.56 -14.81 5.97
N GLU A 199 -37.47 -15.60 5.40
CA GLU A 199 -38.75 -15.15 4.87
C GLU A 199 -39.75 -14.72 5.96
N GLY A 200 -39.58 -15.16 7.21
CA GLY A 200 -40.49 -14.81 8.29
C GLY A 200 -40.55 -13.32 8.65
N THR A 201 -39.68 -12.47 8.10
CA THR A 201 -39.75 -11.01 8.27
C THR A 201 -40.37 -10.35 7.02
N PRO A 202 -41.47 -9.57 7.13
CA PRO A 202 -42.18 -9.01 5.97
C PRO A 202 -41.31 -8.17 5.02
N LYS A 203 -40.31 -7.45 5.54
CA LYS A 203 -39.35 -6.68 4.75
C LYS A 203 -38.48 -7.57 3.86
N VAL A 204 -38.09 -8.73 4.38
CA VAL A 204 -37.26 -9.71 3.65
C VAL A 204 -38.11 -10.42 2.59
N ALA A 205 -39.31 -10.87 2.95
CA ALA A 205 -40.25 -11.49 2.01
C ALA A 205 -40.53 -10.58 0.80
N LYS A 206 -40.87 -9.30 1.04
CA LYS A 206 -41.09 -8.30 -0.01
C LYS A 206 -39.83 -8.06 -0.88
N LYS A 207 -38.64 -8.15 -0.29
CA LYS A 207 -37.37 -8.02 -1.03
C LYS A 207 -37.12 -9.24 -1.92
N LEU A 208 -37.34 -10.45 -1.40
CA LEU A 208 -37.19 -11.71 -2.13
C LEU A 208 -38.19 -11.80 -3.30
N GLU A 209 -39.43 -11.38 -3.08
CA GLU A 209 -40.45 -11.29 -4.13
C GLU A 209 -39.99 -10.37 -5.29
N ARG A 210 -39.50 -9.16 -4.96
CA ARG A 210 -38.96 -8.23 -5.96
C ARG A 210 -37.74 -8.77 -6.71
N LEU A 211 -36.89 -9.55 -6.04
CA LEU A 211 -35.75 -10.20 -6.71
C LEU A 211 -36.22 -11.30 -7.66
N ARG A 212 -37.28 -12.04 -7.31
CA ARG A 212 -37.90 -13.06 -8.17
C ARG A 212 -38.55 -12.46 -9.41
N SER A 213 -39.31 -11.38 -9.27
CA SER A 213 -39.98 -10.72 -10.41
C SER A 213 -39.00 -10.12 -11.44
N ARG A 214 -37.76 -9.80 -11.01
CA ARG A 214 -36.69 -9.33 -11.91
C ARG A 214 -36.02 -10.45 -12.72
N GLY A 215 -36.17 -11.71 -12.31
CA GLY A 215 -35.61 -12.87 -13.03
C GLY A 215 -36.55 -13.48 -14.08
N THR A 216 -37.83 -13.09 -14.10
CA THR A 216 -38.85 -13.64 -15.01
C THR A 216 -39.13 -12.76 -16.24
N SER A 217 -38.60 -11.54 -16.29
CA SER A 217 -38.58 -10.73 -17.51
C SER A 217 -37.35 -11.11 -18.34
N ASN A 218 -37.57 -11.78 -19.47
CA ASN A 218 -36.56 -11.99 -20.52
C ASN A 218 -36.11 -10.65 -21.10
N ASP A 219 -35.25 -9.93 -20.39
CA ASP A 219 -34.51 -8.78 -20.92
C ASP A 219 -33.02 -9.11 -20.81
N SER A 220 -32.50 -9.70 -21.87
CA SER A 220 -31.08 -9.86 -22.13
C SER A 220 -30.49 -8.48 -22.44
N GLY A 221 -30.21 -7.69 -21.40
CA GLY A 221 -29.71 -6.33 -21.57
C GLY A 221 -28.98 -5.81 -20.34
N SER A 222 -27.65 -5.90 -20.36
CA SER A 222 -26.71 -5.11 -19.56
C SER A 222 -26.77 -5.26 -18.02
N ILE A 223 -25.84 -6.04 -17.47
CA ILE A 223 -25.38 -5.92 -16.08
C ILE A 223 -24.51 -4.66 -15.98
N HIS A 224 -25.06 -3.48 -16.23
CA HIS A 224 -24.44 -2.20 -15.90
C HIS A 224 -25.51 -1.11 -15.88
N SER A 225 -25.43 -0.26 -14.85
CA SER A 225 -26.29 0.90 -14.57
C SER A 225 -27.61 0.60 -13.86
N GLY A 226 -27.49 0.36 -12.55
CA GLY A 226 -28.57 0.58 -11.60
C GLY A 226 -28.12 1.62 -10.58
N SER A 227 -28.07 2.88 -11.00
CA SER A 227 -27.89 4.05 -10.15
C SER A 227 -29.02 4.12 -9.12
N ASN A 228 -28.81 3.52 -7.95
CA ASN A 228 -29.58 3.82 -6.75
C ASN A 228 -28.66 4.57 -5.80
N ASN A 229 -28.81 5.89 -5.80
CA ASN A 229 -28.12 6.87 -4.98
C ASN A 229 -28.49 6.80 -3.48
N ASP A 230 -28.51 5.61 -2.88
CA ASP A 230 -28.79 5.40 -1.45
C ASP A 230 -27.65 4.72 -0.69
N ASP A 231 -26.49 4.55 -1.33
CA ASP A 231 -25.24 4.36 -0.60
C ASP A 231 -24.68 5.75 -0.35
N ASN A 232 -25.15 6.42 0.71
CA ASN A 232 -24.51 7.62 1.21
C ASN A 232 -23.09 7.22 1.63
N PHE A 233 -22.15 7.40 0.70
CA PHE A 233 -20.73 7.16 0.88
C PHE A 233 -20.21 8.26 1.80
N SER A 234 -20.12 7.96 3.08
CA SER A 234 -19.19 8.68 3.95
C SER A 234 -17.80 8.35 3.44
N GLU A 235 -17.25 9.28 2.68
CA GLU A 235 -15.84 9.37 2.35
C GLU A 235 -15.09 9.51 3.68
N ASP A 236 -14.69 8.38 4.27
CA ASP A 236 -13.62 8.38 5.26
C ASP A 236 -12.32 8.51 4.47
N SER A 237 -12.08 9.73 3.96
CA SER A 237 -10.74 10.22 3.86
C SER A 237 -10.16 10.06 5.27
N SER A 238 -9.34 9.04 5.46
CA SER A 238 -8.54 8.86 6.67
C SER A 238 -7.53 10.01 6.72
N VAL A 239 -8.04 11.19 7.08
CA VAL A 239 -7.30 12.36 7.48
C VAL A 239 -6.69 11.99 8.81
N ASP A 240 -5.36 11.91 8.80
CA ASP A 240 -4.49 11.78 9.95
C ASP A 240 -4.95 12.72 11.07
N SER A 241 -5.67 12.18 12.05
CA SER A 241 -6.00 12.84 13.31
C SER A 241 -5.32 12.07 14.42
N ASN A 242 -4.00 12.19 14.50
CA ASN A 242 -3.31 12.05 15.77
C ASN A 242 -3.70 13.22 16.67
N LYS A 243 -4.85 13.09 17.34
CA LYS A 243 -5.23 13.95 18.46
C LYS A 243 -4.69 13.29 19.72
N GLY A 244 -3.40 13.51 19.98
CA GLY A 244 -2.82 13.31 21.30
C GLY A 244 -3.21 14.50 22.18
N ASP A 245 -3.60 14.22 23.41
CA ASP A 245 -4.05 15.20 24.40
C ASP A 245 -3.01 16.31 24.61
N TYR A 246 -3.46 17.55 24.40
CA TYR A 246 -2.75 18.77 24.78
C TYR A 246 -3.12 19.09 26.22
N GLU A 247 -2.14 19.01 27.11
CA GLU A 247 -2.16 19.73 28.37
C GLU A 247 -1.07 20.81 28.28
N SER A 248 -1.51 22.06 28.25
CA SER A 248 -0.65 23.23 28.26
C SER A 248 0.06 23.38 29.59
N ASN A 249 1.39 23.43 29.56
CA ASN A 249 2.14 24.26 30.49
C ASN A 249 3.20 25.06 29.72
N TYR A 250 2.97 26.37 29.67
CA TYR A 250 3.97 27.36 29.29
C TYR A 250 5.10 27.35 30.33
N SER A 251 6.33 27.22 29.88
CA SER A 251 7.51 27.76 30.58
C SER A 251 8.64 28.00 29.58
N SER A 252 9.27 29.15 29.76
CA SER A 252 10.19 29.85 28.86
C SER A 252 11.50 29.11 28.57
N SER A 253 12.14 29.51 27.46
CA SER A 253 13.42 29.11 26.84
C SER A 253 14.61 28.84 27.79
N PRO A 254 15.69 28.17 27.32
CA PRO A 254 16.71 28.89 26.54
C PRO A 254 17.26 28.17 25.30
N SER A 255 17.77 28.99 24.38
CA SER A 255 18.55 28.68 23.19
C SER A 255 19.79 27.82 23.49
N HIS A 256 19.92 26.67 22.83
CA HIS A 256 21.17 25.91 22.83
C HIS A 256 21.68 25.70 21.39
N SER A 257 22.85 26.29 21.13
CA SER A 257 23.67 26.09 19.95
C SER A 257 24.14 24.63 19.86
N LEU A 258 23.89 23.98 18.73
CA LEU A 258 24.49 22.69 18.41
C LEU A 258 25.92 22.90 17.88
N SER A 259 26.83 23.24 18.79
CA SER A 259 28.26 23.14 18.56
C SER A 259 28.82 22.18 19.61
N ASN A 260 29.43 21.09 19.15
CA ASN A 260 30.15 20.06 19.90
C ASN A 260 29.35 18.80 20.28
N TYR A 261 29.00 18.01 19.27
CA TYR A 261 29.16 16.55 19.38
C TYR A 261 29.79 16.05 18.08
N ARG A 262 31.08 15.66 18.14
CA ARG A 262 31.68 14.82 17.12
C ARG A 262 30.97 13.47 17.20
N VAL A 263 30.08 13.19 16.25
CA VAL A 263 29.44 11.89 16.10
C VAL A 263 30.26 11.09 15.09
N ALA A 264 30.51 9.84 15.43
CA ALA A 264 31.09 8.83 14.56
C ALA A 264 30.38 8.80 13.20
N THR A 265 31.19 8.67 12.13
CA THR A 265 30.74 8.58 10.75
C THR A 265 29.77 7.40 10.52
N PRO A 266 28.93 7.45 9.46
CA PRO A 266 27.94 6.42 9.15
C PRO A 266 28.47 5.00 8.93
N GLU A 267 29.80 4.81 8.85
CA GLU A 267 30.43 3.49 8.69
C GLU A 267 30.24 2.57 9.91
N LEU A 268 30.11 3.11 11.12
CA LEU A 268 30.04 2.28 12.33
C LEU A 268 28.68 1.60 12.55
N LEU A 269 27.61 2.11 11.94
CA LEU A 269 26.30 1.43 11.93
C LEU A 269 26.21 0.37 10.82
N LEU A 270 26.98 0.51 9.74
CA LEU A 270 27.08 -0.48 8.66
C LEU A 270 27.99 -1.66 9.04
N ASN A 271 29.03 -1.42 9.84
CA ASN A 271 29.96 -2.47 10.28
C ASN A 271 29.60 -3.10 11.64
N GLY A 272 28.60 -2.57 12.36
CA GLY A 272 28.29 -2.92 13.75
C GLY A 272 27.34 -4.08 13.99
N SER A 273 27.15 -5.00 13.03
CA SER A 273 26.36 -6.23 13.25
C SER A 273 26.91 -7.44 12.47
N SER A 274 28.22 -7.69 12.61
CA SER A 274 28.86 -8.91 12.11
C SER A 274 28.42 -10.20 12.83
N GLU A 275 27.61 -10.13 13.89
CA GLU A 275 27.13 -11.32 14.60
C GLU A 275 25.74 -11.82 14.16
N LEU A 276 24.91 -11.00 13.49
CA LEU A 276 23.62 -11.49 12.96
C LEU A 276 23.71 -12.03 11.52
N PHE A 277 24.82 -11.78 10.82
CA PHE A 277 24.98 -12.15 9.40
C PHE A 277 25.81 -13.43 9.18
N ASN A 278 26.50 -13.94 10.20
CA ASN A 278 27.42 -15.09 10.07
C ASN A 278 26.75 -16.48 10.17
N SER A 279 25.42 -16.56 10.26
CA SER A 279 24.72 -17.86 10.32
C SER A 279 24.11 -18.31 8.98
N TRP A 280 24.42 -17.64 7.87
CA TRP A 280 23.95 -18.07 6.55
C TRP A 280 25.11 -18.28 5.58
N SER A 281 25.55 -19.53 5.47
CA SER A 281 26.31 -20.04 4.34
C SER A 281 25.38 -20.88 3.46
N PRO A 282 25.21 -20.57 2.17
CA PRO A 282 24.51 -21.44 1.25
C PRO A 282 25.54 -22.34 0.55
N ASP A 283 26.12 -23.31 1.27
CA ASP A 283 26.94 -24.37 0.65
C ASP A 283 27.18 -25.52 1.64
N GLU A 284 26.20 -26.41 1.75
CA GLU A 284 26.48 -27.84 1.96
C GLU A 284 25.66 -28.63 0.95
N SER A 285 26.10 -28.56 -0.30
CA SER A 285 25.79 -29.55 -1.34
C SER A 285 27.11 -29.95 -1.97
N SER A 286 27.57 -31.14 -1.59
CA SER A 286 28.78 -31.80 -2.07
C SER A 286 28.87 -31.81 -3.60
N CYS A 287 29.79 -31.02 -4.15
CA CYS A 287 30.20 -31.11 -5.55
C CYS A 287 31.73 -31.12 -5.59
N SER A 288 32.30 -32.30 -5.86
CA SER A 288 33.73 -32.55 -6.02
C SER A 288 34.35 -31.73 -7.17
N HIS A 289 35.59 -31.31 -6.97
CA HIS A 289 36.44 -30.60 -7.93
C HIS A 289 36.36 -31.17 -9.36
N ASP A 290 35.70 -30.42 -10.26
CA ASP A 290 35.96 -30.25 -11.70
C ASP A 290 34.67 -29.78 -12.41
N CYS A 291 34.26 -28.53 -12.17
CA CYS A 291 33.14 -27.93 -12.90
C CYS A 291 33.66 -27.04 -14.05
N ALA A 292 33.24 -27.35 -15.27
CA ALA A 292 33.59 -26.61 -16.48
C ALA A 292 32.60 -25.46 -16.81
N CYS A 293 32.13 -24.70 -15.81
CA CYS A 293 31.33 -23.49 -16.06
C CYS A 293 32.19 -22.22 -16.17
N ASP A 294 31.83 -21.35 -17.11
CA ASP A 294 32.49 -20.05 -17.38
C ASP A 294 32.08 -18.94 -16.39
N CYS A 295 31.66 -19.36 -15.19
CA CYS A 295 31.03 -18.60 -14.12
C CYS A 295 31.96 -17.57 -13.42
N HIS A 296 33.22 -17.46 -13.86
CA HIS A 296 34.22 -16.51 -13.33
C HIS A 296 34.79 -15.50 -14.34
N LYS A 297 34.27 -15.43 -15.58
CA LYS A 297 34.76 -14.43 -16.56
C LYS A 297 34.17 -13.04 -16.28
N LYS A 298 35.05 -12.08 -15.96
CA LYS A 298 34.71 -10.65 -15.83
C LYS A 298 34.17 -10.11 -17.15
N LEU A 299 32.89 -9.74 -17.17
CA LEU A 299 32.24 -9.07 -18.30
C LEU A 299 32.80 -7.64 -18.45
N THR A 300 33.38 -7.35 -19.60
CA THR A 300 33.69 -5.99 -20.05
C THR A 300 32.52 -5.48 -20.88
N VAL A 301 31.82 -4.45 -20.42
CA VAL A 301 30.68 -3.86 -21.12
C VAL A 301 31.17 -2.75 -22.07
N SER A 302 30.83 -2.87 -23.35
CA SER A 302 30.99 -1.80 -24.36
C SER A 302 29.67 -1.02 -24.49
N PRO A 303 29.70 0.30 -24.78
CA PRO A 303 28.50 1.13 -24.73
C PRO A 303 27.65 1.00 -26.00
N GLN A 304 26.34 0.76 -25.85
CA GLN A 304 25.36 0.84 -26.94
C GLN A 304 24.48 2.09 -26.86
N LYS A 305 24.05 2.53 -28.05
CA LYS A 305 23.46 3.83 -28.42
C LYS A 305 22.21 4.22 -27.64
N ALA A 306 22.15 5.49 -27.25
CA ALA A 306 21.00 6.15 -26.64
C ALA A 306 19.85 6.37 -27.66
N LEU A 307 18.64 5.97 -27.29
CA LEU A 307 17.40 6.39 -27.94
C LEU A 307 16.91 7.66 -27.23
N SER A 308 16.80 8.78 -27.96
CA SER A 308 16.41 10.08 -27.42
C SER A 308 14.90 10.17 -27.18
N ALA A 309 14.44 9.96 -25.95
CA ALA A 309 13.16 10.47 -25.48
C ALA A 309 13.39 11.87 -24.88
N GLN A 310 12.59 12.86 -25.27
CA GLN A 310 12.63 14.19 -24.67
C GLN A 310 12.21 14.09 -23.19
N LEU A 311 13.21 14.07 -22.32
CA LEU A 311 13.05 14.14 -20.86
C LEU A 311 12.84 15.60 -20.47
N SER A 312 11.66 15.92 -19.94
CA SER A 312 11.44 17.16 -19.19
C SER A 312 11.76 16.92 -17.72
N ASN A 313 12.54 17.81 -17.10
CA ASN A 313 12.77 17.80 -15.66
C ASN A 313 11.44 17.93 -14.90
N SER A 314 11.05 16.88 -14.19
CA SER A 314 9.95 16.89 -13.24
C SER A 314 10.53 16.65 -11.86
N ALA A 315 10.28 17.58 -10.94
CA ALA A 315 10.51 17.35 -9.52
C ALA A 315 9.18 16.93 -8.91
N SER A 316 9.02 15.66 -8.48
CA SER A 316 7.90 15.35 -7.59
C SER A 316 8.24 15.76 -6.18
N GLN A 317 7.42 16.64 -5.64
CA GLN A 317 7.26 16.77 -4.22
C GLN A 317 5.79 16.57 -3.91
N THR A 318 5.50 15.67 -2.97
CA THR A 318 4.17 15.48 -2.41
C THR A 318 3.73 16.78 -1.73
N LEU A 319 2.84 17.52 -2.39
CA LEU A 319 2.07 18.59 -1.77
C LEU A 319 1.06 17.93 -0.83
N SER A 320 1.42 17.78 0.44
CA SER A 320 0.44 17.51 1.49
C SER A 320 -0.18 18.84 1.92
N THR A 321 -1.09 19.34 1.11
CA THR A 321 -2.21 20.15 1.60
C THR A 321 -3.41 19.25 1.47
N GLY A 322 -3.88 18.67 2.58
CA GLY A 322 -4.99 17.72 2.57
C GLY A 322 -6.17 18.25 1.77
N ASP A 323 -6.36 17.72 0.57
CA ASP A 323 -7.39 18.04 -0.44
C ASP A 323 -6.88 18.91 -1.63
N ILE A 324 -6.65 18.23 -2.76
CA ILE A 324 -6.40 18.73 -4.12
C ILE A 324 -4.98 19.27 -4.43
N VAL A 325 -4.32 18.63 -5.39
CA VAL A 325 -3.11 19.14 -6.09
C VAL A 325 -3.55 19.88 -7.35
N ILE A 326 -3.40 21.21 -7.38
CA ILE A 326 -3.44 22.00 -8.63
C ILE A 326 -2.01 22.37 -9.01
N THR A 327 -1.51 21.80 -10.10
CA THR A 327 -0.25 22.23 -10.70
C THR A 327 -0.55 23.27 -11.78
N LYS A 328 -0.22 24.55 -11.53
CA LYS A 328 -0.11 25.54 -12.59
C LYS A 328 1.17 25.27 -13.38
N VAL A 329 1.00 24.84 -14.62
CA VAL A 329 2.09 24.71 -15.60
C VAL A 329 2.41 26.11 -16.14
N PHE A 330 3.62 26.60 -15.88
CA PHE A 330 4.16 27.77 -16.57
C PHE A 330 4.96 27.27 -17.78
N PHE A 331 4.53 27.64 -18.98
CA PHE A 331 5.30 27.47 -20.19
C PHE A 331 6.19 28.69 -20.37
N SER A 332 7.50 28.49 -20.42
CA SER A 332 8.39 29.48 -21.04
C SER A 332 8.13 29.41 -22.54
N GLU A 333 7.35 30.35 -23.08
CA GLU A 333 7.26 30.55 -24.52
C GLU A 333 8.65 30.93 -25.03
N ASN A 334 9.38 29.95 -25.59
CA ASN A 334 10.49 30.26 -26.46
C ASN A 334 9.90 30.80 -27.76
N GLU A 335 9.98 32.12 -27.95
CA GLU A 335 9.70 32.80 -29.21
C GLU A 335 10.51 32.13 -30.34
N LYS A 336 9.83 31.34 -31.15
CA LYS A 336 10.30 31.00 -32.50
C LYS A 336 10.00 32.19 -33.41
N ILE A 337 10.93 33.11 -33.53
CA ILE A 337 10.93 34.05 -34.66
C ILE A 337 11.47 33.28 -35.87
N ASN A 338 10.54 32.78 -36.69
CA ASN A 338 10.76 32.58 -38.12
C ASN A 338 9.45 32.85 -38.84
N GLY A 339 9.31 34.09 -39.31
CA GLY A 339 8.25 34.53 -40.20
C GLY A 339 8.85 35.37 -41.32
N SER A 340 9.12 34.72 -42.44
CA SER A 340 9.36 35.36 -43.73
C SER A 340 8.11 36.11 -44.21
N LYS A 341 8.26 37.38 -44.60
CA LYS A 341 7.54 38.05 -45.69
C LYS A 341 8.08 39.47 -45.94
N ALA A 342 8.88 39.62 -46.98
CA ALA A 342 8.78 40.63 -48.05
C ALA A 342 9.82 40.28 -49.12
#